data_AF-A0A258JZC0-F1
#
_entry.id   AF-A0A258JZC0-F1
#
_cell.length_a   1.000
_cell.length_b   1.000
_cell.length_c   1.000
_cell.angle_alpha   90.00
_cell.angle_beta   90.00
_cell.angle_gamma   90.00
#
_symmetry.space_group_name_H-M   'P 1'
#
loop_
_entity.id
_entity.type
_entity.pdbx_description
1 polymer ?
#
loop_
_entity_poly.entity_id
_entity_poly.type
_entity_poly.pdbx_seq_one_letter_code
_entity_poly.pdbx_strand_id
1 'polypeptide(L)'
;MLQFSYKPSNATVVNNGHTIQVDMSGDNTLTVRGSTFKLLQFHFHNPSEERVNFKTYAMVVHLVHKNDAGQLAVVAVLLDPGVTNTLINKVWTYMPLEVGDRVSMPADFIDLNELLPEDRRYYQFMGSLTTPPCSED
;
A
#
# COMPACT_ATOMS: atom_id res chain seq x y z
N MET A 1 14.43 -6.36 10.56
CA MET A 1 14.67 -5.93 9.17
C MET A 1 13.47 -6.35 8.34
N LEU A 2 12.97 -5.44 7.52
CA LEU A 2 11.93 -5.74 6.53
C LEU A 2 12.59 -6.28 5.27
N GLN A 3 12.14 -7.41 4.76
CA GLN A 3 12.60 -7.97 3.50
C GLN A 3 11.45 -7.99 2.51
N PHE A 4 11.55 -7.17 1.46
CA PHE A 4 10.55 -7.08 0.40
C PHE A 4 10.98 -7.98 -0.75
N SER A 5 10.08 -8.86 -1.18
CA SER A 5 10.21 -9.63 -2.42
C SER A 5 9.05 -9.23 -3.32
N TYR A 6 9.20 -8.07 -3.95
CA TYR A 6 8.23 -7.54 -4.90
C TYR A 6 8.68 -7.74 -6.34
N LYS A 7 7.73 -7.98 -7.21
CA LYS A 7 7.87 -8.22 -8.64
C LYS A 7 6.75 -7.48 -9.38
N PRO A 8 6.96 -7.13 -10.66
CA PRO A 8 5.87 -6.71 -11.53
C PRO A 8 4.69 -7.69 -11.44
N SER A 9 3.47 -7.16 -11.35
CA SER A 9 2.28 -7.98 -11.06
C SER A 9 0.99 -7.38 -11.62
N ASN A 10 -0.01 -8.24 -11.77
CA ASN A 10 -1.34 -7.88 -12.22
C ASN A 10 -2.10 -7.13 -11.12
N ALA A 11 -2.83 -6.10 -11.53
CA ALA A 11 -3.52 -5.20 -10.62
C ALA A 11 -4.90 -4.77 -11.14
N THR A 12 -5.81 -4.44 -10.22
CA THR A 12 -7.08 -3.79 -10.51
C THR A 12 -7.25 -2.59 -9.61
N VAL A 13 -7.48 -1.42 -10.20
CA VAL A 13 -7.75 -0.18 -9.46
C VAL A 13 -9.24 -0.08 -9.18
N VAL A 14 -9.59 0.32 -7.96
CA VAL A 14 -10.95 0.34 -7.44
C VAL A 14 -11.17 1.68 -6.75
N ASN A 15 -12.26 2.36 -7.06
CA ASN A 15 -12.75 3.45 -6.24
C ASN A 15 -13.86 2.87 -5.37
N ASN A 16 -13.57 2.61 -4.10
CA ASN A 16 -14.54 2.01 -3.18
C ASN A 16 -15.39 3.04 -2.43
N GLY A 17 -15.28 4.33 -2.77
CA GLY A 17 -15.98 5.43 -2.10
C GLY A 17 -15.29 5.94 -0.82
N HIS A 18 -14.26 5.25 -0.35
CA HIS A 18 -13.45 5.65 0.81
C HIS A 18 -12.00 5.96 0.42
N THR A 19 -11.46 5.21 -0.53
CA THR A 19 -10.10 5.35 -1.06
C THR A 19 -10.04 4.87 -2.51
N ILE A 20 -8.97 5.24 -3.20
CA ILE A 20 -8.48 4.47 -4.33
C ILE A 20 -7.70 3.28 -3.76
N GLN A 21 -8.14 2.07 -4.10
CA GLN A 21 -7.50 0.82 -3.71
C GLN A 21 -6.99 0.11 -4.97
N VAL A 22 -5.84 -0.54 -4.86
CA VAL A 22 -5.28 -1.37 -5.91
C VAL A 22 -5.18 -2.79 -5.40
N ASP A 23 -6.05 -3.65 -5.93
CA ASP A 23 -6.06 -5.08 -5.63
C ASP A 23 -4.95 -5.77 -6.43
N MET A 24 -4.08 -6.49 -5.73
CA MET A 24 -2.90 -7.12 -6.30
C MET A 24 -3.10 -8.62 -6.48
N SER A 25 -2.64 -9.14 -7.62
CA SER A 25 -2.54 -10.57 -7.88
C SER A 25 -1.11 -10.92 -8.29
N GLY A 26 -0.54 -11.91 -7.62
CA GLY A 26 0.87 -12.28 -7.75
C GLY A 26 1.43 -12.74 -6.41
N ASP A 27 2.74 -12.97 -6.35
CA ASP A 27 3.46 -13.47 -5.18
C ASP A 27 4.43 -12.43 -4.62
N ASN A 28 3.89 -11.23 -4.37
CA ASN A 28 4.57 -10.15 -3.68
C ASN A 28 4.53 -10.37 -2.18
N THR A 29 5.68 -10.37 -1.52
CA THR A 29 5.76 -10.68 -0.09
C THR A 29 6.63 -9.70 0.70
N LEU A 30 6.31 -9.61 1.98
CA LEU A 30 7.08 -8.95 3.01
C LEU A 30 7.43 -9.98 4.09
N THR A 31 8.71 -10.17 4.39
CA THR A 31 9.15 -10.98 5.53
C THR A 31 9.55 -10.07 6.69
N VAL A 32 8.95 -10.29 7.86
CA VAL A 32 9.21 -9.57 9.11
C VAL A 32 9.52 -10.60 10.19
N ARG A 33 10.75 -10.54 10.75
CA ARG A 33 11.20 -11.41 11.86
C ARG A 33 10.96 -12.92 11.61
N GLY A 34 11.10 -13.36 10.35
CA GLY A 34 10.93 -14.76 9.95
C GLY A 34 9.51 -15.14 9.51
N SER A 35 8.51 -14.30 9.74
CA SER A 35 7.15 -14.49 9.24
C SER A 35 6.99 -13.81 7.88
N THR A 36 6.42 -14.54 6.92
CA THR A 36 6.17 -14.03 5.56
C THR A 36 4.70 -13.65 5.40
N PHE A 37 4.46 -12.44 4.89
CA PHE A 37 3.14 -11.88 4.64
C PHE A 37 3.01 -11.60 3.14
N LYS A 38 1.95 -12.13 2.52
CA LYS A 38 1.62 -11.88 1.12
C LYS A 38 0.89 -10.55 1.00
N LEU A 39 1.31 -9.72 0.05
CA LEU A 39 0.62 -8.48 -0.29
C LEU A 39 -0.76 -8.79 -0.88
N LEU A 40 -1.79 -8.11 -0.38
CA LEU A 40 -3.16 -8.23 -0.86
C LEU A 40 -3.56 -7.03 -1.71
N GLN A 41 -3.30 -5.84 -1.19
CA GLN A 41 -3.69 -4.56 -1.79
C GLN A 41 -2.78 -3.45 -1.28
N PHE A 42 -2.83 -2.31 -1.98
CA PHE A 42 -2.46 -1.03 -1.38
C PHE A 42 -3.51 0.03 -1.63
N HIS A 43 -3.56 1.05 -0.79
CA HIS A 43 -4.52 2.14 -0.88
C HIS A 43 -3.95 3.45 -0.34
N PHE A 44 -4.66 4.56 -0.54
CA PHE A 44 -4.17 5.90 -0.31
C PHE A 44 -5.04 6.66 0.69
N HIS A 45 -4.41 7.44 1.57
CA HIS A 45 -5.12 8.43 2.39
C HIS A 45 -4.58 9.84 2.13
N ASN A 46 -5.47 10.82 2.21
CA ASN A 46 -5.14 12.24 2.17
C ASN A 46 -5.99 12.99 3.20
N PRO A 47 -5.39 13.63 4.21
CA PRO A 47 -3.95 13.72 4.50
C PRO A 47 -3.36 12.38 5.00
N SER A 48 -2.06 12.34 5.33
CA SER A 48 -1.49 11.15 5.99
C SER A 48 -2.17 10.88 7.34
N GLU A 49 -2.41 9.61 7.65
CA GLU A 49 -2.95 9.21 8.95
C GLU A 49 -1.87 9.25 10.03
N GLU A 50 -0.66 8.77 9.72
CA GLU A 50 0.48 8.84 10.62
C GLU A 50 1.07 10.25 10.70
N ARG A 51 1.68 10.53 11.85
CA ARG A 51 2.48 11.74 12.09
C ARG A 51 3.85 11.35 12.61
N VAL A 52 4.87 12.04 12.14
CA VAL A 52 6.24 11.89 12.65
C VAL A 52 6.62 13.17 13.36
N ASN A 53 6.95 13.08 14.65
CA ASN A 53 7.21 14.25 15.50
C ASN A 53 6.09 15.31 15.40
N PHE A 54 4.83 14.86 15.50
CA PHE A 54 3.62 15.67 15.38
C PHE A 54 3.38 16.34 14.01
N LYS A 55 4.26 16.13 13.01
CA LYS A 55 4.08 16.62 11.65
C LYS A 55 3.26 15.62 10.81
N THR A 56 2.22 16.12 10.16
CA THR A 56 1.44 15.42 9.13
C THR A 56 2.11 15.55 7.77
N TYR A 57 1.96 14.54 6.90
CA TYR A 57 2.40 14.54 5.51
C TYR A 57 1.20 14.72 4.57
N ALA A 58 1.46 15.12 3.32
CA ALA A 58 0.38 15.39 2.37
C ALA A 58 -0.48 14.15 2.07
N MET A 59 0.13 12.97 1.96
CA MET A 59 -0.57 11.70 1.73
C MET A 59 0.18 10.53 2.37
N VAL A 60 -0.48 9.37 2.44
CA VAL A 60 0.16 8.08 2.76
C VAL A 60 -0.34 7.00 1.81
N VAL A 61 0.54 6.04 1.49
CA VAL A 61 0.16 4.76 0.87
C VAL A 61 0.29 3.65 1.91
N HIS A 62 -0.78 2.89 2.12
CA HIS A 62 -0.78 1.71 2.97
C HIS A 62 -0.69 0.45 2.14
N LEU A 63 0.36 -0.34 2.33
CA LEU A 63 0.56 -1.65 1.69
C LEU A 63 0.13 -2.74 2.68
N VAL A 64 -0.98 -3.42 2.38
CA VAL A 64 -1.61 -4.38 3.28
C VAL A 64 -1.19 -5.79 2.92
N HIS A 65 -0.56 -6.48 3.87
CA HIS A 65 -0.11 -7.86 3.73
C HIS A 65 -0.79 -8.76 4.75
N LYS A 66 -0.88 -10.06 4.44
CA LYS A 66 -1.45 -11.09 5.29
C LYS A 66 -0.65 -12.38 5.25
N ASN A 67 -0.44 -13.04 6.38
CA ASN A 67 0.20 -14.36 6.42
C ASN A 67 -0.83 -15.51 6.43
N ASP A 68 -0.36 -16.75 6.37
CA ASP A 68 -1.22 -17.94 6.34
C ASP A 68 -2.03 -18.16 7.63
N ALA A 69 -1.55 -17.62 8.76
CA ALA A 69 -2.27 -17.60 10.03
C ALA A 69 -3.36 -16.51 10.09
N GLY A 70 -3.46 -15.67 9.05
CA GLY A 70 -4.43 -14.61 8.92
C GLY A 70 -4.05 -13.27 9.55
N GLN A 71 -2.85 -13.17 10.12
CA GLN A 71 -2.32 -11.95 10.74
C GLN A 71 -1.94 -10.93 9.66
N LEU A 72 -2.08 -9.65 9.98
CA LEU A 72 -1.81 -8.55 9.05
C LEU A 72 -0.46 -7.88 9.32
N ALA A 73 0.12 -7.34 8.26
CA ALA A 73 1.24 -6.42 8.33
C ALA A 73 1.00 -5.27 7.35
N VAL A 74 0.95 -4.05 7.86
CA VAL A 74 0.77 -2.84 7.03
C VAL A 74 2.07 -2.06 7.00
N VAL A 75 2.50 -1.68 5.80
CA VAL A 75 3.61 -0.73 5.59
C VAL A 75 3.02 0.59 5.14
N ALA A 76 3.27 1.65 5.91
CA ALA A 76 2.88 3.01 5.56
C ALA A 76 4.05 3.75 4.89
N VAL A 77 3.82 4.28 3.69
CA VAL A 77 4.77 5.10 2.94
C VAL A 77 4.23 6.54 2.90
N LEU A 78 4.87 7.43 3.65
CA LEU A 78 4.47 8.83 3.77
C LEU A 78 4.96 9.64 2.55
N LEU A 79 4.11 10.53 2.06
CA LEU A 79 4.34 11.29 0.83
C LEU A 79 4.23 12.80 1.09
N ASP A 80 5.23 13.56 0.64
CA ASP A 80 5.20 15.02 0.54
C ASP A 80 5.23 15.44 -0.95
N PRO A 81 4.76 16.66 -1.29
CA PRO A 81 4.81 17.16 -2.67
C PRO A 81 6.25 17.18 -3.21
N GLY A 82 6.41 16.78 -4.47
CA GLY A 82 7.72 16.68 -5.11
C GLY A 82 7.62 16.22 -6.56
N VAL A 83 8.63 15.48 -7.01
CA VAL A 83 8.66 14.89 -8.35
C VAL A 83 7.57 13.81 -8.46
N THR A 84 6.94 13.71 -9.63
CA THR A 84 5.95 12.66 -9.92
C THR A 84 6.54 11.26 -9.69
N ASN A 85 5.83 10.45 -8.88
CA ASN A 85 6.16 9.04 -8.71
C ASN A 85 5.54 8.19 -9.84
N THR A 86 6.34 7.34 -10.47
CA THR A 86 5.93 6.51 -11.62
C THR A 86 4.77 5.57 -11.29
N LEU A 87 4.81 4.88 -10.16
CA LEU A 87 3.75 3.96 -9.75
C LEU A 87 2.44 4.70 -9.50
N ILE A 88 2.49 5.83 -8.79
CA ILE A 88 1.30 6.64 -8.52
C ILE A 88 0.70 7.15 -9.83
N ASN A 89 1.53 7.61 -10.77
CA ASN A 89 1.06 8.06 -12.08
C ASN A 89 0.39 6.93 -12.89
N LYS A 90 0.92 5.70 -12.84
CA LYS A 90 0.28 4.52 -13.44
C LYS A 90 -1.10 4.28 -12.82
N VAL A 91 -1.23 4.32 -11.50
CA VAL A 91 -2.53 4.13 -10.82
C VAL A 91 -3.52 5.23 -11.21
N TRP A 92 -3.09 6.49 -11.25
CA TRP A 92 -3.95 7.64 -11.57
C TRP A 92 -4.48 7.57 -13.00
N THR A 93 -3.67 7.07 -13.93
CA THR A 93 -4.08 6.87 -15.33
C THR A 93 -5.25 5.89 -15.47
N TYR A 94 -5.36 4.91 -14.57
CA TYR A 94 -6.41 3.89 -14.57
C TYR A 94 -7.43 4.09 -13.44
N MET A 95 -7.43 5.26 -12.79
CA MET A 95 -8.29 5.52 -11.65
C MET A 95 -9.76 5.63 -12.10
N PRO A 96 -10.66 4.76 -11.60
CA PRO A 96 -12.09 4.90 -11.86
C PRO A 96 -12.64 6.15 -11.17
N LEU A 97 -13.51 6.87 -11.87
CA LEU A 97 -14.12 8.11 -11.37
C LEU A 97 -15.34 7.83 -10.48
N GLU A 98 -16.17 6.85 -10.87
CA GLU A 98 -17.39 6.52 -10.13
C GLU A 98 -17.12 5.57 -8.97
N VAL A 99 -17.88 5.74 -7.89
CA VAL A 99 -17.81 4.86 -6.72
C VAL A 99 -18.34 3.47 -7.06
N GLY A 100 -17.58 2.44 -6.71
CA GLY A 100 -17.87 1.04 -7.00
C GLY A 100 -17.21 0.52 -8.27
N ASP A 101 -16.71 1.41 -9.14
CA ASP A 101 -16.06 1.02 -10.38
C ASP A 101 -14.68 0.42 -10.16
N ARG A 102 -14.32 -0.48 -11.09
CA ARG A 102 -13.09 -1.27 -11.07
C ARG A 102 -12.48 -1.29 -12.46
N VAL A 103 -11.17 -1.05 -12.55
CA VAL A 103 -10.43 -1.03 -13.81
C VAL A 103 -9.24 -1.97 -13.70
N SER A 104 -9.25 -3.06 -14.47
CA SER A 104 -8.10 -3.96 -14.58
C SER A 104 -6.99 -3.30 -15.39
N MET A 105 -5.77 -3.39 -14.88
CA MET A 105 -4.58 -2.85 -15.54
C MET A 105 -3.98 -3.88 -16.50
N PRO A 106 -3.09 -3.47 -17.43
CA PRO A 106 -2.31 -4.41 -18.23
C PRO A 106 -1.56 -5.43 -17.35
N ALA A 107 -1.22 -6.58 -17.94
CA ALA A 107 -0.52 -7.62 -17.21
C ALA A 107 0.86 -7.16 -16.74
N ASP A 108 1.23 -7.56 -15.51
CA ASP A 108 2.52 -7.28 -14.87
C ASP A 108 2.92 -5.79 -14.88
N PHE A 109 1.95 -4.89 -14.82
CA PHE A 109 2.16 -3.46 -15.04
C PHE A 109 2.58 -2.68 -13.78
N ILE A 110 2.25 -3.19 -12.60
CA ILE A 110 2.57 -2.56 -11.31
C ILE A 110 3.81 -3.21 -10.69
N ASP A 111 4.84 -2.41 -10.41
CA ASP A 111 6.01 -2.79 -9.62
C ASP A 111 6.13 -1.89 -8.39
N LEU A 112 5.86 -2.45 -7.20
CA LEU A 112 5.90 -1.69 -5.94
C LEU A 112 7.29 -1.25 -5.50
N ASN A 113 8.36 -1.77 -6.12
CA ASN A 113 9.70 -1.23 -5.88
C ASN A 113 9.82 0.23 -6.36
N GLU A 114 9.00 0.68 -7.30
CA GLU A 114 8.93 2.08 -7.76
C GLU A 114 8.34 3.04 -6.71
N LEU A 115 7.68 2.51 -5.67
CA LEU A 115 7.10 3.30 -4.58
C LEU A 115 8.03 3.38 -3.35
N LEU A 116 8.79 2.32 -3.08
CA LEU A 116 9.59 2.23 -1.87
C LEU A 116 10.76 3.23 -1.90
N PRO A 117 11.04 3.93 -0.78
CA PRO A 117 12.21 4.80 -0.68
C PRO A 117 13.52 4.00 -0.74
N GLU A 118 14.58 4.66 -1.21
CA GLU A 118 15.95 4.10 -1.17
C GLU A 118 16.40 3.84 0.27
N ASP A 119 16.14 4.79 1.17
CA ASP A 119 16.34 4.61 2.61
C ASP A 119 15.16 3.86 3.23
N ARG A 120 15.43 2.63 3.67
CA ARG A 120 14.43 1.71 4.22
C ARG A 120 14.46 1.63 5.73
N ARG A 121 15.05 2.62 6.42
CA ARG A 121 14.87 2.76 7.88
C ARG A 121 13.38 2.99 8.17
N TYR A 122 12.89 2.35 9.23
CA TYR A 122 11.47 2.29 9.52
C TYR A 122 11.19 2.43 11.01
N TYR A 123 9.99 2.92 11.33
CA TYR A 123 9.39 2.77 12.65
C TYR A 123 8.52 1.50 12.66
N GLN A 124 8.49 0.80 13.78
CA GLN A 124 7.65 -0.38 13.96
C GLN A 124 6.93 -0.29 15.29
N PHE A 125 5.62 -0.46 15.26
CA PHE A 125 4.75 -0.53 16.42
C PHE A 125 3.62 -1.54 16.14
N MET A 126 3.01 -2.07 17.19
CA MET A 126 1.76 -2.83 17.07
C MET A 126 0.61 -1.84 17.11
N GLY A 127 -0.40 -2.05 16.28
CA GLY A 127 -1.54 -1.14 16.14
C GLY A 127 -2.75 -1.87 15.55
N SER A 128 -3.75 -1.10 15.13
CA SER A 128 -4.96 -1.61 14.49
C SER A 128 -5.08 -1.18 13.04
N LEU A 129 -6.05 -1.76 12.33
CA LEU A 129 -6.54 -1.18 11.08
C LEU A 129 -7.07 0.25 11.33
N THR A 130 -6.74 1.17 10.44
CA THR A 130 -7.20 2.57 10.53
C THR A 130 -8.62 2.77 10.01
N THR A 131 -9.20 1.75 9.36
CA THR A 131 -10.60 1.70 8.94
C THR A 131 -11.39 0.67 9.76
N PRO A 132 -12.68 0.92 10.07
CA PRO A 132 -13.56 -0.06 10.71
C PRO A 132 -13.48 -1.45 10.03
N PRO A 133 -13.41 -2.55 10.78
CA PRO A 133 -13.72 -2.67 12.22
C PRO A 133 -12.59 -2.28 13.18
N CYS A 134 -11.51 -1.63 12.72
CA CYS A 134 -10.38 -1.22 13.56
C CYS A 134 -9.76 -2.40 14.34
N SER A 135 -9.68 -3.58 13.69
CA SER A 135 -9.14 -4.78 14.33
C SER A 135 -7.74 -4.53 14.89
N GLU A 136 -7.59 -4.74 16.19
CA GLU A 136 -6.32 -4.78 16.92
C GLU A 136 -5.76 -6.22 16.90
N ASP A 137 -4.43 -6.34 16.86
CA ASP A 137 -3.70 -7.60 17.12
C ASP A 137 -3.57 -7.88 18.62
#